data_AF-A0A376FAP1-F1
#
_entry.id   AF-A0A376FAP1-F1
#
_cell.length_a   1.000
_cell.length_b   1.000
_cell.length_c   1.000
_cell.angle_alpha   90.00
_cell.angle_beta   90.00
_cell.angle_gamma   90.00
#
_symmetry.space_group_name_H-M   'P 1'
#
loop_
_entity.id
_entity.type
_entity.pdbx_description
1 polymer ?
#
loop_
_entity_poly.entity_id
_entity_poly.type
_entity_poly.pdbx_seq_one_letter_code
_entity_poly.pdbx_strand_id
1 'polypeptide(L)'
;MGKEEAEDVVAGTGQLVSDVIPLLMADITTTEFCLSPEFSDEEIHDVATTMLDSWSDDISVRQKIALDAIVEYRRPAPPKSVVLDPPAVNAKPKTKPEPAPETNAPLSSVTYLQQLTIAALQGLCSNPAYCNQYDDLPAMAAGLARSVISQQEVAE
;
A
#
# COMPACT_ATOMS: atom_id res chain seq x y z
N MET A 1 -31.26 -8.67 7.24
CA MET A 1 -31.80 -8.33 5.92
C MET A 1 -33.02 -9.18 5.64
N GLY A 2 -34.14 -8.59 5.24
CA GLY A 2 -35.34 -9.32 4.84
C GLY A 2 -35.22 -9.89 3.42
N LYS A 3 -36.02 -10.91 3.06
CA LYS A 3 -36.00 -11.49 1.71
C LYS A 3 -36.33 -10.45 0.61
N GLU A 4 -37.30 -9.58 0.88
CA GLU A 4 -37.71 -8.47 -0.01
C GLU A 4 -36.58 -7.45 -0.22
N GLU A 5 -35.82 -7.14 0.84
CA GLU A 5 -34.70 -6.20 0.81
C GLU A 5 -33.53 -6.74 -0.02
N ALA A 6 -33.26 -8.04 0.04
CA ALA A 6 -32.25 -8.68 -0.81
C ALA A 6 -32.66 -8.76 -2.29
N GLU A 7 -33.95 -8.92 -2.56
CA GLU A 7 -34.49 -8.93 -3.94
C GLU A 7 -34.39 -7.54 -4.60
N ASP A 8 -34.62 -6.46 -3.84
CA ASP A 8 -34.49 -5.07 -4.33
C ASP A 8 -33.04 -4.72 -4.69
N VAL A 9 -32.07 -5.08 -3.84
CA VAL A 9 -30.65 -4.83 -4.10
C VAL A 9 -30.14 -5.62 -5.32
N VAL A 10 -30.64 -6.83 -5.53
CA VAL A 10 -30.24 -7.67 -6.67
C VAL A 10 -30.96 -7.28 -7.97
N ALA A 11 -32.12 -6.61 -7.90
CA ALA A 11 -32.89 -6.22 -9.08
C ALA A 11 -32.09 -5.35 -10.08
N GLY A 12 -31.11 -4.58 -9.59
CA GLY A 12 -30.20 -3.79 -10.43
C GLY A 12 -29.27 -4.61 -11.34
N THR A 13 -29.06 -5.90 -11.02
CA THR A 13 -28.15 -6.79 -11.76
C THR A 13 -28.82 -7.59 -12.88
N GLY A 14 -30.16 -7.64 -12.89
CA GLY A 14 -30.93 -8.47 -13.83
C GLY A 14 -30.84 -9.99 -13.60
N GLN A 15 -30.26 -10.44 -12.49
CA GLN A 15 -30.05 -11.84 -12.15
C GLN A 15 -30.92 -12.28 -10.96
N LEU A 16 -31.14 -13.60 -10.79
CA LEU A 16 -31.86 -14.13 -9.62
C LEU A 16 -30.96 -14.12 -8.39
N VAL A 17 -31.52 -13.80 -7.21
CA VAL A 17 -30.80 -13.82 -5.92
C VAL A 17 -30.10 -15.16 -5.67
N SER A 18 -30.70 -16.27 -6.09
CA SER A 18 -30.13 -17.63 -5.97
C SER A 18 -28.84 -17.83 -6.75
N ASP A 19 -28.65 -17.07 -7.82
CA ASP A 19 -27.55 -17.25 -8.77
C ASP A 19 -26.43 -16.24 -8.46
N VAL A 20 -26.80 -15.06 -7.95
CA VAL A 20 -25.90 -13.97 -7.58
C VAL A 20 -25.10 -14.27 -6.32
N ILE A 21 -25.73 -14.83 -5.28
CA ILE A 21 -25.05 -15.10 -4.00
C ILE A 21 -23.84 -16.04 -4.19
N PRO A 22 -23.97 -17.20 -4.89
CA PRO A 22 -22.82 -18.06 -5.15
C PRO A 22 -21.72 -17.38 -5.99
N LEU A 23 -22.10 -16.54 -6.95
CA LEU A 23 -21.16 -15.78 -7.79
C LEU A 23 -20.34 -14.77 -6.98
N LEU A 24 -21.01 -13.99 -6.14
CA LEU A 24 -20.37 -13.03 -5.23
C LEU A 24 -19.37 -13.74 -4.31
N MET A 25 -19.79 -14.83 -3.67
CA MET A 25 -18.91 -15.59 -2.77
C MET A 25 -17.69 -16.16 -3.52
N ALA A 26 -17.89 -16.67 -4.74
CA ALA A 26 -16.78 -17.20 -5.53
C ALA A 26 -15.75 -16.12 -5.92
N ASP A 27 -16.22 -14.93 -6.32
CA ASP A 27 -15.35 -13.82 -6.68
C ASP A 27 -14.62 -13.22 -5.45
N ILE A 28 -15.32 -13.09 -4.33
CA ILE A 28 -14.73 -12.65 -3.05
C ILE A 28 -13.65 -13.64 -2.59
N THR A 29 -13.95 -14.95 -2.54
CA THR A 29 -12.96 -15.95 -2.10
C THR A 29 -11.76 -16.07 -3.06
N THR A 30 -12.00 -15.93 -4.37
CA THR A 30 -10.91 -15.98 -5.38
C THR A 30 -9.95 -14.79 -5.23
N THR A 31 -10.50 -13.60 -4.97
CA THR A 31 -9.68 -12.39 -4.77
C THR A 31 -8.99 -12.36 -3.41
N GLU A 32 -9.60 -12.93 -2.37
CA GLU A 32 -9.04 -13.09 -1.02
C GLU A 32 -7.73 -13.88 -0.99
N PHE A 33 -7.71 -15.01 -1.71
CA PHE A 33 -6.55 -15.91 -1.76
C PHE A 33 -5.26 -15.16 -2.14
N CYS A 34 -5.39 -14.04 -2.86
CA CYS A 34 -4.29 -13.22 -3.33
C CYS A 34 -3.81 -12.15 -2.32
N LEU A 35 -4.55 -11.87 -1.23
CA LEU A 35 -4.30 -10.74 -0.33
C LEU A 35 -4.03 -11.12 1.13
N SER A 36 -4.93 -11.89 1.76
CA SER A 36 -4.81 -12.42 3.14
C SER A 36 -6.09 -13.20 3.49
N PRO A 37 -6.00 -14.41 4.07
CA PRO A 37 -7.17 -15.18 4.46
C PRO A 37 -7.83 -14.59 5.72
N GLU A 38 -9.15 -14.76 5.81
CA GLU A 38 -10.08 -14.48 6.93
C GLU A 38 -10.87 -13.16 6.83
N PHE A 39 -11.95 -13.18 6.05
CA PHE A 39 -13.00 -12.15 6.07
C PHE A 39 -13.88 -12.19 7.33
N SER A 40 -14.29 -11.02 7.83
CA SER A 40 -15.43 -10.91 8.74
C SER A 40 -16.76 -10.84 7.97
N ASP A 41 -17.88 -11.21 8.61
CA ASP A 41 -19.22 -11.15 7.99
C ASP A 41 -19.56 -9.72 7.51
N GLU A 42 -19.11 -8.71 8.24
CA GLU A 42 -19.28 -7.29 7.91
C GLU A 42 -18.47 -6.88 6.69
N GLU A 43 -17.25 -7.40 6.54
CA GLU A 43 -16.42 -7.15 5.37
C GLU A 43 -17.00 -7.82 4.11
N ILE A 44 -17.49 -9.06 4.24
CA ILE A 44 -18.19 -9.75 3.15
C ILE A 44 -19.41 -8.94 2.71
N HIS A 45 -20.18 -8.43 3.67
CA HIS A 45 -21.37 -7.62 3.38
C HIS A 45 -21.03 -6.33 2.65
N ASP A 46 -20.01 -5.58 3.10
CA ASP A 46 -19.59 -4.31 2.50
C ASP A 46 -19.07 -4.50 1.06
N VAL A 47 -18.22 -5.51 0.86
CA VAL A 47 -17.68 -5.87 -0.46
C VAL A 47 -18.82 -6.33 -1.38
N ALA A 48 -19.72 -7.20 -0.92
CA ALA A 48 -20.85 -7.68 -1.70
C ALA A 48 -21.79 -6.52 -2.10
N THR A 49 -22.04 -5.58 -1.20
CA THR A 49 -22.87 -4.39 -1.50
C THR A 49 -22.22 -3.53 -2.59
N THR A 50 -20.91 -3.26 -2.46
CA THR A 50 -20.14 -2.50 -3.46
C THR A 50 -20.14 -3.20 -4.83
N MET A 51 -20.02 -4.53 -4.85
CA MET A 51 -20.07 -5.32 -6.09
C MET A 51 -21.46 -5.28 -6.75
N LEU A 52 -22.53 -5.26 -5.97
CA LEU A 52 -23.90 -5.15 -6.48
C LEU A 52 -24.17 -3.76 -7.05
N ASP A 53 -23.69 -2.70 -6.39
CA ASP A 53 -23.82 -1.31 -6.87
C ASP A 53 -23.11 -1.06 -8.20
N SER A 54 -21.99 -1.76 -8.43
CA SER A 54 -21.18 -1.65 -9.65
C SER A 54 -21.21 -2.93 -10.50
N TRP A 55 -22.33 -3.66 -10.48
CA TRP A 55 -22.40 -4.99 -11.08
C TRP A 55 -21.95 -5.04 -12.54
N SER A 56 -21.21 -6.09 -12.89
CA SER A 56 -20.83 -6.41 -14.26
C SER A 56 -20.99 -7.90 -14.53
N ASP A 57 -21.48 -8.24 -15.72
CA ASP A 57 -21.55 -9.63 -16.18
C ASP A 57 -20.17 -10.19 -16.55
N ASP A 58 -19.20 -9.32 -16.85
CA ASP A 58 -17.81 -9.72 -17.13
C ASP A 58 -17.09 -10.10 -15.83
N ILE A 59 -16.58 -11.33 -15.78
CA ILE A 59 -15.89 -11.88 -14.60
C ILE A 59 -14.63 -11.11 -14.23
N SER A 60 -13.86 -10.63 -15.20
CA SER A 60 -12.61 -9.90 -14.95
C SER A 60 -12.92 -8.53 -14.35
N VAL A 61 -13.98 -7.88 -14.84
CA VAL A 61 -14.45 -6.61 -14.29
C VAL A 61 -15.01 -6.81 -12.88
N ARG A 62 -15.83 -7.85 -12.66
CA ARG A 62 -16.42 -8.14 -11.35
C ARG A 62 -15.38 -8.50 -10.29
N GLN A 63 -14.36 -9.29 -10.65
CA GLN A 63 -13.24 -9.59 -9.76
C GLN A 63 -12.37 -8.37 -9.49
N LYS A 64 -12.18 -7.49 -10.48
CA LYS A 64 -11.50 -6.22 -10.26
C LYS A 64 -12.27 -5.34 -9.26
N ILE A 65 -13.59 -5.26 -9.38
CA ILE A 65 -14.44 -4.51 -8.44
C ILE A 65 -14.32 -5.10 -7.04
N ALA A 66 -14.39 -6.43 -6.89
CA ALA A 66 -14.19 -7.10 -5.62
C ALA A 66 -12.82 -6.75 -5.01
N LEU A 67 -11.75 -6.81 -5.81
CA LEU A 67 -10.40 -6.48 -5.36
C LEU A 67 -10.29 -5.02 -4.89
N ASP A 68 -10.81 -4.08 -5.68
CA ASP A 68 -10.79 -2.65 -5.37
C ASP A 68 -11.54 -2.38 -4.05
N ALA A 69 -12.71 -3.02 -3.86
CA ALA A 69 -13.52 -2.91 -2.64
C ALA A 69 -12.81 -3.47 -1.40
N ILE A 70 -12.16 -4.63 -1.51
CA ILE A 70 -11.38 -5.23 -0.41
C ILE A 70 -10.22 -4.33 0.00
N VAL A 71 -9.49 -3.78 -0.98
CA VAL A 71 -8.37 -2.88 -0.74
C VAL A 71 -8.83 -1.59 -0.06
N GLU A 72 -10.00 -1.09 -0.44
CA GLU A 72 -10.59 0.09 0.17
C GLU A 72 -11.04 -0.17 1.62
N TYR A 73 -11.74 -1.29 1.88
CA TYR A 73 -12.18 -1.66 3.23
C TYR A 73 -11.01 -1.84 4.20
N ARG A 74 -9.93 -2.50 3.74
CA ARG A 74 -8.72 -2.75 4.55
C ARG A 74 -7.78 -1.55 4.62
N ARG A 75 -8.08 -0.44 3.95
CA ARG A 75 -7.22 0.75 3.96
C ARG A 75 -7.09 1.26 5.40
N PRO A 76 -5.87 1.35 5.95
CA PRO A 76 -5.67 1.91 7.28
C PRO A 76 -6.23 3.34 7.34
N ALA A 77 -6.89 3.70 8.45
CA ALA A 77 -7.33 5.07 8.66
C ALA A 77 -6.12 6.01 8.49
N PRO A 78 -6.25 7.10 7.72
CA PRO A 78 -5.16 8.06 7.56
C PRO A 78 -4.72 8.52 8.95
N PRO A 79 -3.40 8.61 9.21
CA PRO A 79 -2.91 9.03 10.51
C PRO A 79 -3.55 10.37 10.87
N LYS A 80 -4.16 10.45 12.06
CA LYS A 80 -4.74 11.70 12.56
C LYS A 80 -3.70 12.79 12.40
N SER A 81 -4.04 13.85 11.66
CA SER A 81 -3.20 15.04 11.60
C SER A 81 -3.02 15.52 13.03
N VAL A 82 -1.83 15.28 13.59
CA VAL A 82 -1.44 15.89 14.85
C VAL A 82 -1.25 17.35 14.52
N VAL A 83 -2.31 18.14 14.68
CA VAL A 83 -2.18 19.58 14.89
C VAL A 83 -1.42 19.68 16.20
N LEU A 84 -0.09 19.75 16.10
CA LEU A 84 0.73 20.14 17.23
C LEU A 84 0.28 21.56 17.57
N ASP A 85 -0.35 21.71 18.73
CA ASP A 85 -0.64 23.03 19.27
C ASP A 85 0.65 23.85 19.22
N PRO A 86 0.63 25.08 18.69
CA PRO A 86 1.79 25.94 18.75
C PRO A 86 2.22 26.05 20.22
N PRO A 87 3.48 25.75 20.55
CA PRO A 87 3.88 25.65 21.93
C PRO A 87 3.70 27.02 22.59
N ALA A 88 2.92 27.08 23.66
CA ALA A 88 2.78 28.26 24.50
C ALA A 88 4.09 28.50 25.28
N VAL A 89 5.10 29.05 24.60
CA VAL A 89 6.39 29.39 25.21
C VAL A 89 6.26 30.76 25.89
N ASN A 90 5.86 30.77 27.17
CA ASN A 90 6.01 31.91 28.08
C ASN A 90 7.40 31.94 28.75
N ALA A 91 8.46 31.58 28.00
CA ALA A 91 9.83 31.71 28.48
C ALA A 91 10.50 32.89 27.76
N LYS A 92 11.06 33.82 28.55
CA LYS A 92 11.95 34.90 28.08
C LYS A 92 12.93 34.33 27.03
N PRO A 93 13.19 35.06 25.93
CA PRO A 93 14.08 34.58 24.89
C PRO A 93 15.49 34.47 25.46
N LYS A 94 15.89 33.25 25.82
CA LYS A 94 17.30 32.87 25.76
C LYS A 94 17.58 32.56 24.31
N THR A 95 18.55 33.26 23.76
CA THR A 95 19.15 33.05 22.44
C THR A 95 18.98 31.61 21.99
N LYS A 96 18.16 31.46 20.96
CA LYS A 96 17.94 30.22 20.20
C LYS A 96 19.31 29.58 19.97
N PRO A 97 19.58 28.33 20.40
CA PRO A 97 20.49 27.52 19.61
C PRO A 97 19.80 27.45 18.26
N GLU A 98 20.40 28.10 17.27
CA GLU A 98 20.09 27.91 15.86
C GLU A 98 19.77 26.42 15.67
N PRO A 99 18.63 26.05 15.04
CA PRO A 99 18.49 24.67 14.62
C PRO A 99 19.75 24.39 13.84
N ALA A 100 20.57 23.46 14.33
CA ALA A 100 21.76 23.07 13.62
C ALA A 100 21.25 22.87 12.19
N PRO A 101 21.81 23.58 11.18
CA PRO A 101 21.50 23.23 9.81
C PRO A 101 21.65 21.72 9.79
N GLU A 102 20.63 20.99 9.34
CA GLU A 102 20.85 19.62 8.94
C GLU A 102 22.06 19.74 8.05
N THR A 103 23.18 19.35 8.63
CA THR A 103 24.42 19.42 7.93
C THR A 103 24.20 18.17 7.10
N ASN A 104 23.57 18.37 5.94
CA ASN A 104 24.08 17.91 4.67
C ASN A 104 25.53 18.41 4.61
N ALA A 105 26.34 17.93 5.56
CA ALA A 105 27.75 17.87 5.44
C ALA A 105 27.85 17.18 4.10
N PRO A 106 28.56 17.76 3.13
CA PRO A 106 29.06 16.96 2.04
C PRO A 106 29.73 15.80 2.76
N LEU A 107 29.09 14.62 2.77
CA LEU A 107 29.63 13.43 3.40
C LEU A 107 31.01 13.35 2.80
N SER A 108 32.03 13.53 3.63
CA SER A 108 33.38 13.82 3.18
C SER A 108 33.74 12.87 2.05
N SER A 109 33.90 13.42 0.84
CA SER A 109 34.20 12.73 -0.42
C SER A 109 33.71 11.27 -0.52
N VAL A 110 32.41 11.03 -0.37
CA VAL A 110 31.86 9.70 -0.67
C VAL A 110 32.00 9.46 -2.17
N THR A 111 32.69 8.39 -2.53
CA THR A 111 32.91 8.01 -3.93
C THR A 111 31.58 7.75 -4.63
N TYR A 112 31.54 7.93 -5.95
CA TYR A 112 30.34 7.66 -6.75
C TYR A 112 29.76 6.26 -6.49
N LEU A 113 30.63 5.24 -6.40
CA LEU A 113 30.23 3.87 -6.06
C LEU A 113 29.56 3.78 -4.67
N GLN A 114 30.10 4.45 -3.66
CA GLN A 114 29.52 4.47 -2.33
C GLN A 114 28.16 5.19 -2.33
N GLN A 115 28.00 6.28 -3.09
CA GLN A 115 26.72 6.96 -3.23
C GLN A 115 25.66 6.03 -3.84
N LEU A 116 26.01 5.33 -4.92
CA LEU A 116 25.13 4.33 -5.54
C LEU A 116 24.79 3.19 -4.57
N THR A 117 25.76 2.74 -3.78
CA THR A 117 25.54 1.67 -2.80
C THR A 117 24.59 2.11 -1.69
N ILE A 118 24.75 3.35 -1.18
CA ILE A 118 23.85 3.91 -0.17
C ILE A 118 22.43 4.05 -0.72
N ALA A 119 22.28 4.59 -1.93
CA ALA A 119 20.98 4.74 -2.57
C ALA A 119 20.27 3.39 -2.81
N ALA A 120 21.02 2.38 -3.29
CA ALA A 120 20.49 1.04 -3.48
C ALA A 120 20.06 0.40 -2.16
N LEU A 121 20.87 0.56 -1.10
CA LEU A 121 20.56 0.03 0.22
C LEU A 121 19.31 0.69 0.82
N GLN A 122 19.19 2.02 0.70
CA GLN A 122 18.00 2.75 1.15
C GLN A 122 16.73 2.28 0.42
N GLY A 123 16.81 2.07 -0.90
CA GLY A 123 15.70 1.55 -1.69
C GLY A 123 15.29 0.14 -1.29
N LEU A 124 16.27 -0.75 -1.07
CA LEU A 124 16.01 -2.13 -0.63
C LEU A 124 15.41 -2.18 0.79
N CYS A 125 15.95 -1.40 1.72
CA CYS A 125 15.42 -1.31 3.10
C CYS A 125 14.01 -0.70 3.16
N SER A 126 13.62 0.10 2.17
CA SER A 126 12.28 0.71 2.09
C SER A 126 11.23 -0.25 1.52
N ASN A 127 11.63 -1.40 0.98
CA ASN A 127 10.74 -2.38 0.39
C ASN A 127 10.34 -3.47 1.42
N PRO A 128 9.04 -3.59 1.79
CA PRO A 128 8.57 -4.57 2.76
C PRO A 128 8.86 -6.03 2.41
N ALA A 129 9.10 -6.35 1.13
CA ALA A 129 9.45 -7.70 0.70
C ALA A 129 10.77 -8.20 1.31
N TYR A 130 11.68 -7.30 1.72
CA TYR A 130 12.97 -7.64 2.31
C TYR A 130 13.00 -7.52 3.84
N CYS A 131 11.83 -7.42 4.50
CA CYS A 131 11.72 -7.21 5.95
C CYS A 131 12.32 -8.33 6.83
N ASN A 132 12.72 -9.46 6.24
CA ASN A 132 13.34 -10.60 6.93
C ASN A 132 14.67 -11.05 6.27
N GLN A 133 15.19 -10.30 5.30
CA GLN A 133 16.35 -10.69 4.48
C GLN A 133 17.53 -9.71 4.62
N TYR A 134 17.80 -9.26 5.84
CA TYR A 134 18.81 -8.23 6.11
C TYR A 134 20.26 -8.67 5.82
N ASP A 135 20.53 -9.97 5.86
CA ASP A 135 21.88 -10.51 5.66
C ASP A 135 22.38 -10.33 4.21
N ASP A 136 21.46 -10.38 3.24
CA ASP A 136 21.79 -10.29 1.81
C ASP A 136 21.69 -8.86 1.26
N LEU A 137 21.01 -7.94 1.97
CA LEU A 137 20.81 -6.56 1.54
C LEU A 137 22.12 -5.81 1.21
N PRO A 138 23.19 -5.90 2.01
CA PRO A 138 24.44 -5.21 1.70
C PRO A 138 25.10 -5.73 0.41
N ALA A 139 25.06 -7.04 0.18
CA ALA A 139 25.64 -7.65 -1.01
C ALA A 139 24.85 -7.28 -2.27
N MET A 140 23.51 -7.28 -2.19
CA MET A 140 22.64 -6.85 -3.28
C MET A 140 22.83 -5.36 -3.62
N ALA A 141 22.91 -4.48 -2.63
CA ALA A 141 23.15 -3.05 -2.83
C ALA A 141 24.49 -2.79 -3.54
N ALA A 142 25.56 -3.48 -3.12
CA ALA A 142 26.87 -3.37 -3.76
C ALA A 142 26.86 -3.91 -5.21
N GLY A 143 26.12 -5.00 -5.47
CA GLY A 143 25.94 -5.56 -6.81
C GLY A 143 25.23 -4.59 -7.76
N LEU A 144 24.12 -3.99 -7.29
CA LEU A 144 23.38 -2.98 -8.04
C LEU A 144 24.25 -1.76 -8.36
N ALA A 145 24.99 -1.25 -7.38
CA ALA A 145 25.87 -0.10 -7.58
C ALA A 145 26.95 -0.35 -8.63
N ARG A 146 27.55 -1.56 -8.64
CA ARG A 146 28.53 -1.95 -9.67
C ARG A 146 27.90 -2.12 -11.04
N SER A 147 26.68 -2.66 -11.11
CA SER A 147 25.95 -2.82 -12.38
C SER A 147 25.65 -1.48 -13.04
N VAL A 148 25.30 -0.45 -12.26
CA VAL A 148 25.04 0.90 -12.79
C VAL A 148 26.30 1.49 -13.43
N ILE A 149 27.45 1.37 -12.77
CA ILE A 149 28.74 1.85 -13.32
C ILE A 149 29.08 1.09 -14.61
N SER A 150 28.96 -0.23 -14.61
CA SER A 150 29.22 -1.04 -15.80
C SER A 150 28.31 -0.65 -16.98
N GLN A 151 27.04 -0.33 -16.74
CA GLN A 151 26.13 0.10 -17.80
C GLN A 151 26.46 1.49 -18.33
N GLN A 152 26.98 2.38 -17.49
CA GLN A 152 27.46 3.70 -17.92
C GLN A 152 28.71 3.59 -18.79
N GLU A 153 29.68 2.75 -18.40
CA GLU A 153 30.91 2.53 -19.16
C GLU A 153 30.66 1.88 -20.54
N VAL A 154 29.58 1.11 -20.70
CA VAL A 154 29.18 0.52 -21.99
C VAL A 154 28.44 1.51 -22.88
N ALA A 155 27.89 2.58 -22.31
CA ALA A 155 27.11 3.59 -23.03
C ALA A 155 27.94 4.80 -23.52
N GLU A 156 29.21 4.93 -23.09
CA GLU A 156 30.21 5.87 -23.62
C GLU A 156 31.05 5.25 -24.76
#